data_AF-A0A382J3Q7-F1
#
_entry.id   AF-A0A382J3Q7-F1
#
_cell.length_a   1.000
_cell.length_b   1.000
_cell.length_c   1.000
_cell.angle_alpha   90.00
_cell.angle_beta   90.00
_cell.angle_gamma   90.00
#
_symmetry.space_group_name_H-M   'P 1'
#
loop_
_entity.id
_entity.type
_entity.pdbx_description
1 polymer ?
#
loop_
_entity_poly.entity_id
_entity_poly.type
_entity_poly.pdbx_seq_one_letter_code
_entity_poly.pdbx_strand_id
1 'polypeptide(L)' 'YAMPLLLYKIEMGSSIHGDHVEVFHRSSHSGLTNFWENDSNKIQNWDEIFDYDPYLGRLPPENK' A
#
# COMPACT_ATOMS: atom_id res chain seq x y z
N TYR A 1 -9.37 -3.00 2.13
CA TYR A 1 -8.77 -2.10 1.14
C TYR A 1 -7.75 -1.25 1.88
N ALA A 2 -6.48 -1.29 1.51
CA ALA A 2 -5.43 -0.46 2.12
C ALA A 2 -4.84 0.45 1.04
N MET A 3 -5.49 1.59 0.85
CA MET A 3 -4.90 2.79 0.24
C MET A 3 -3.83 3.32 1.21
N PRO A 4 -2.74 3.99 0.76
CA PRO A 4 -1.65 4.42 1.63
C PRO A 4 -2.09 5.60 2.52
N LEU A 5 -2.90 5.30 3.52
CA LEU A 5 -3.10 6.09 4.73
C LEU A 5 -2.24 5.56 5.89
N LEU A 6 -1.45 4.52 5.63
CA LEU A 6 -0.63 3.82 6.62
C LEU A 6 0.83 3.72 6.13
N LEU A 7 1.50 4.84 5.87
CA LEU A 7 2.97 4.79 5.93
C LEU A 7 3.34 4.48 7.38
N TYR A 8 3.80 3.26 7.62
CA TYR A 8 4.31 2.88 8.92
C TYR A 8 5.45 3.82 9.31
N LYS A 9 5.31 4.56 10.42
CA LYS A 9 6.41 5.37 10.93
C LYS A 9 7.46 4.44 11.54
N ILE A 10 8.63 4.35 10.90
CA ILE A 10 9.73 3.44 11.29
C ILE A 10 10.15 3.65 12.75
N GLU A 11 10.16 4.90 13.22
CA GLU A 11 10.55 5.27 14.58
C GLU A 11 9.52 4.90 15.67
N MET A 12 8.36 4.33 15.30
CA MET A 12 7.45 3.83 16.32
C MET A 12 8.16 2.69 17.07
N GLY A 13 8.40 2.91 18.37
CA GLY A 13 9.02 1.94 19.25
C GLY A 13 8.15 0.69 19.35
N SER A 14 8.36 -0.24 18.43
CA SER A 14 7.74 -1.56 18.46
C SER A 14 8.33 -2.32 19.65
N SER A 15 7.46 -2.87 20.50
CA SER A 15 7.85 -3.80 21.57
C SER A 15 8.35 -5.15 21.03
N ILE A 16 8.20 -5.38 19.72
CA ILE A 16 8.64 -6.56 18.98
C ILE A 16 9.85 -6.11 18.14
N HIS A 17 11.04 -6.60 18.50
CA HIS A 17 12.40 -6.17 18.10
C HIS A 17 12.64 -5.65 16.66
N GLY A 18 13.77 -4.95 16.47
CA GLY A 18 14.20 -4.35 15.20
C GLY A 18 14.06 -5.23 13.96
N ASP A 19 14.26 -6.55 14.09
CA ASP A 19 14.11 -7.52 12.99
C ASP A 19 12.71 -7.50 12.37
N HIS A 20 11.65 -7.28 13.16
CA HIS A 20 10.29 -7.20 12.63
C HIS A 20 10.10 -6.01 11.69
N VAL A 21 10.68 -4.85 12.05
CA VAL A 21 10.62 -3.63 11.23
C VAL A 21 11.40 -3.83 9.94
N GLU A 22 12.59 -4.43 10.02
CA GLU A 22 13.43 -4.72 8.84
C GLU A 22 12.74 -5.68 7.87
N VAL A 23 12.21 -6.79 8.38
CA VAL A 23 11.66 -7.87 7.54
C VAL A 23 10.32 -7.48 6.92
N PHE A 24 9.44 -6.81 7.66
CA PHE A 24 8.04 -6.63 7.22
C PHE A 24 7.67 -5.21 6.83
N HIS A 25 8.30 -4.18 7.40
CA HIS A 25 7.86 -2.79 7.21
C HIS A 25 8.79 -1.94 6.36
N ARG A 26 10.12 -2.15 6.44
CA ARG A 26 11.11 -1.26 5.80
C ARG A 26 10.96 -1.22 4.29
N SER A 27 10.89 -2.37 3.64
CA SER A 27 10.77 -2.44 2.17
C SER A 27 9.50 -1.77 1.64
N SER A 28 8.35 -2.03 2.28
CA SER A 28 7.07 -1.42 1.92
C SER A 28 7.08 0.09 2.15
N HIS A 29 7.61 0.56 3.29
CA HIS A 29 7.77 1.98 3.57
C HIS A 29 8.63 2.66 2.49
N SER A 30 9.84 2.14 2.25
CA SER A 30 10.77 2.72 1.27
C SER A 30 10.21 2.73 -0.16
N GLY A 31 9.53 1.66 -0.58
CA GLY A 31 8.91 1.59 -1.90
C GLY A 31 7.80 2.62 -2.08
N LEU A 32 6.91 2.75 -1.10
CA LEU A 32 5.83 3.74 -1.12
C LEU A 32 6.38 5.17 -1.09
N THR A 33 7.34 5.48 -0.20
CA THR A 33 8.00 6.79 -0.16
C THR A 33 8.63 7.14 -1.51
N ASN A 34 9.40 6.23 -2.10
CA ASN A 34 10.04 6.46 -3.40
C ASN A 34 9.01 6.74 -4.50
N PHE A 35 7.91 5.97 -4.56
CA PHE A 35 6.85 6.23 -5.52
C PHE A 35 6.26 7.62 -5.36
N TRP A 36 5.90 8.01 -4.12
CA TRP A 36 5.28 9.29 -3.85
C TRP A 36 6.21 10.47 -4.17
N GLU A 37 7.49 10.35 -3.87
CA GLU A 37 8.48 11.41 -4.08
C GLU A 37 8.92 11.54 -5.55
N ASN A 38 9.06 10.42 -6.28
CA ASN A 38 9.75 10.42 -7.57
C ASN A 38 8.87 10.07 -8.78
N ASP A 39 7.76 9.36 -8.58
CA ASP A 39 6.98 8.75 -9.67
C ASP A 39 5.51 9.17 -9.70
N SER A 40 4.96 9.65 -8.59
CA SER A 40 3.54 10.02 -8.47
C SER A 40 3.11 11.06 -9.51
N ASN A 41 3.97 12.03 -9.82
CA ASN A 41 3.73 13.06 -10.84
C ASN A 41 3.77 12.53 -12.28
N LYS A 42 4.22 11.29 -12.50
CA LYS A 42 4.28 10.65 -13.82
C LYS A 42 2.97 9.93 -14.17
N ILE A 43 2.11 9.68 -13.17
CA ILE A 43 0.80 9.05 -13.37
C ILE A 43 -0.09 9.98 -14.20
N GLN A 44 -0.50 9.52 -15.38
CA GLN A 44 -1.36 10.28 -16.29
C GLN A 44 -2.84 10.14 -15.95
N ASN A 45 -3.24 8.98 -15.47
CA ASN A 45 -4.63 8.67 -15.11
C ASN A 45 -4.67 8.03 -13.71
N TRP A 46 -5.10 8.80 -12.72
CA TRP A 46 -5.23 8.32 -11.35
C TRP A 46 -6.46 7.43 -11.14
N ASP A 47 -7.50 7.58 -11.97
CA ASP A 47 -8.74 6.83 -11.82
C ASP A 47 -8.49 5.32 -11.97
N GLU A 48 -7.57 4.90 -12.85
CA GLU A 48 -7.16 3.50 -13.01
C GLU A 48 -6.52 2.90 -11.74
N ILE A 49 -5.85 3.71 -10.92
CA ILE A 49 -5.22 3.27 -9.67
C ILE A 49 -6.25 3.18 -8.54
N PHE A 50 -7.31 4.00 -8.61
CA PHE A 50 -8.36 4.08 -7.59
C PHE A 50 -9.65 3.35 -7.95
N ASP A 51 -9.69 2.67 -9.10
CA ASP A 51 -10.83 1.85 -9.50
C ASP A 51 -10.90 0.59 -8.64
N TYR A 52 -11.81 0.60 -7.66
CA TYR A 52 -11.99 -0.53 -6.76
C TYR A 52 -12.91 -1.57 -7.39
N ASP A 53 -12.33 -2.68 -7.81
CA ASP A 53 -13.08 -3.89 -8.18
C ASP A 53 -13.18 -4.86 -6.98
N PRO A 54 -14.35 -4.95 -6.31
CA PRO A 54 -14.56 -5.87 -5.19
C PRO A 54 -14.52 -7.34 -5.58
N TYR A 55 -14.60 -7.65 -6.88
CA TYR A 55 -14.61 -8.99 -7.43
C TYR A 55 -13.34 -9.31 -8.21
N LEU A 56 -12.31 -8.48 -8.13
CA LEU A 56 -11.03 -8.77 -8.77
C LEU A 56 -10.47 -10.11 -8.26
N GLY A 57 -10.33 -11.08 -9.16
CA GLY A 57 -9.89 -12.44 -8.83
C GLY A 57 -10.92 -13.30 -8.08
N ARG A 58 -12.19 -12.92 -8.08
CA ARG A 58 -13.31 -13.65 -7.46
C ARG A 58 -14.54 -13.63 -8.38
N LEU A 59 -15.51 -14.51 -8.11
CA LEU A 59 -16.79 -14.45 -8.80
C LEU A 59 -17.68 -13.35 -8.17
N PRO A 60 -18.37 -12.53 -8.99
CA PRO A 60 -19.40 -11.63 -8.47
C PRO A 60 -20.55 -12.44 -7.86
N PRO A 61 -21.32 -11.86 -6.91
CA PRO A 61 -22.46 -12.52 -6.30
C PRO A 61 -23.47 -12.91 -7.38
N GLU A 62 -24.04 -14.11 -7.25
CA GLU A 62 -25.13 -14.53 -8.11
C GLU A 62 -26.31 -13.58 -7.92
N ASN A 63 -26.80 -13.02 -9.03
CA ASN A 63 -28.03 -12.25 -9.05
C ASN A 63 -29.16 -13.19 -8.59
N LYS A 64 -29.71 -12.94 -7.39
CA LYS A 64 -30.94 -13.58 -6.93
C LYS A 64 -32.16 -12.87 -7.47
#